data_AF-A0A358AE62-F1
#
_entry.id   AF-A0A358AE62-F1
#
_cell.length_a   1.000
_cell.length_b   1.000
_cell.length_c   1.000
_cell.angle_alpha   90.00
_cell.angle_beta   90.00
_cell.angle_gamma   90.00
#
_symmetry.space_group_name_H-M   'P 1'
#
loop_
_entity.id
_entity.type
_entity.pdbx_description
1 polymer ?
#
loop_
_entity_poly.entity_id
_entity_poly.type
_entity_poly.pdbx_seq_one_letter_code
_entity_poly.pdbx_strand_id
1 'polypeptide(L)'
;MELKQFVPSDYCLKCVGCCRFLENPTIWAPQGFRLVKNNNGYRCEHLKEENNRCAIYPQRPLDCRLYPFLLVKKGSSLQLGLHESCCFVEEKQPAPADIQTYAQYLKNRLNSASFISAIRKNPEIASDYQENVELITDLKDIFTKAYLPKLNTLTLKDKPRIEGYLLKSKTSLSARHFVDIFIWKDLFQIFWVIIEDELGIFYQDKIGMFMMLPPLGKFKPVVVKKCFEIMNGYNQNSAVSRIENIAREDTAKYSRLGLNYKLKDTEYLCLRKDLIELAGGGFKSKRSSCNYFVKNYRFDFLEYKDSYYRDCLKLYQSWSRQRKDKREDVIYQQMLEDSFLSFKTALRYYKKLGLSGYVVKIGGKIKACTFGYPLNKDTFCVLFEICDLNFKGIAQYIFREFCKKLSGYKYINIMGASDLENLKKVKLSYRPKKEIGVYNIYQK
;
A
#
# COMPACT_ATOMS: atom_id res chain seq x y z
N MET A 1 34.83 4.51 -9.31
CA MET A 1 33.83 3.48 -9.67
C MET A 1 34.29 2.83 -10.96
N GLU A 2 34.60 1.52 -10.97
CA GLU A 2 35.09 0.82 -12.18
C GLU A 2 34.04 -0.12 -12.78
N LEU A 3 34.02 -0.14 -14.13
CA LEU A 3 33.22 -1.00 -14.99
C LEU A 3 34.17 -1.58 -16.02
N LYS A 4 34.13 -2.90 -16.23
CA LYS A 4 34.73 -3.53 -17.41
C LYS A 4 34.08 -2.91 -18.65
N GLN A 5 34.84 -2.63 -19.70
CA GLN A 5 34.29 -2.09 -20.93
C GLN A 5 33.91 -3.23 -21.86
N PHE A 6 32.68 -3.18 -22.40
CA PHE A 6 32.24 -4.12 -23.43
C PHE A 6 32.90 -3.83 -24.78
N VAL A 7 32.97 -2.55 -25.15
CA VAL A 7 33.66 -2.09 -26.34
C VAL A 7 35.14 -1.86 -26.01
N PRO A 8 36.08 -2.48 -26.74
CA PRO A 8 37.50 -2.22 -26.59
C PRO A 8 37.84 -0.73 -26.73
N SER A 9 38.76 -0.24 -25.92
CA SER A 9 39.08 1.20 -25.87
C SER A 9 39.67 1.73 -27.17
N ASP A 10 40.49 0.93 -27.85
CA ASP A 10 41.08 1.23 -29.16
C ASP A 10 40.00 1.34 -30.25
N TYR A 11 38.97 0.49 -30.20
CA TYR A 11 37.82 0.59 -31.09
C TYR A 11 37.02 1.87 -30.80
N CYS A 12 36.72 2.11 -29.52
CA CYS A 12 35.93 3.27 -29.13
C CYS A 12 36.60 4.61 -29.47
N LEU A 13 37.93 4.71 -29.34
CA LEU A 13 38.68 5.92 -29.68
C LEU A 13 38.79 6.17 -31.19
N LYS A 14 38.51 5.16 -32.04
CA LYS A 14 38.41 5.30 -33.50
C LYS A 14 36.98 5.58 -33.99
N CYS A 15 35.98 5.46 -33.12
CA CYS A 15 34.58 5.59 -33.48
C CYS A 15 34.23 7.03 -33.91
N VAL A 16 33.56 7.15 -35.05
CA VAL A 16 33.05 8.42 -35.60
C VAL A 16 31.55 8.63 -35.32
N GLY A 17 30.89 7.71 -34.61
CA GLY A 17 29.49 7.84 -34.20
C GLY A 17 29.31 8.42 -32.79
N CYS A 18 30.08 7.94 -31.81
CA CYS A 18 29.89 8.33 -30.40
C CYS A 18 30.06 9.85 -30.17
N CYS A 19 29.20 10.41 -29.31
CA CYS A 19 29.18 11.85 -28.95
C CYS A 19 28.93 12.81 -30.14
N ARG A 20 28.42 12.28 -31.26
CA ARG A 20 27.98 13.02 -32.44
C ARG A 20 26.53 12.65 -32.72
N PHE A 21 25.73 13.63 -33.12
CA PHE A 21 24.28 13.53 -33.17
C PHE A 21 23.74 14.22 -34.42
N LEU A 22 22.68 13.65 -35.01
CA LEU A 22 22.06 14.23 -36.20
C LEU A 22 21.20 15.46 -35.86
N GLU A 23 20.65 15.51 -34.66
CA GLU A 23 19.68 16.52 -34.23
C GLU A 23 20.05 17.16 -32.88
N ASN A 24 19.54 18.36 -32.64
CA ASN A 24 19.65 19.08 -31.38
C ASN A 24 18.35 19.88 -31.13
N PRO A 25 17.61 19.62 -30.04
CA PRO A 25 17.89 18.66 -28.97
C PRO A 25 17.74 17.20 -29.42
N THR A 26 18.35 16.27 -28.69
CA THR A 26 18.19 14.82 -28.93
C THR A 26 18.24 14.04 -27.62
N ILE A 27 17.47 12.95 -27.54
CA ILE A 27 17.44 12.05 -26.37
C ILE A 27 18.73 11.23 -26.21
N TRP A 28 19.53 11.13 -27.27
CA TRP A 28 20.76 10.36 -27.32
C TRP A 28 21.95 11.10 -26.70
N ALA A 29 21.83 12.42 -26.53
CA ALA A 29 22.87 13.23 -25.96
C ALA A 29 22.83 13.17 -24.42
N PRO A 30 24.00 13.13 -23.75
CA PRO A 30 24.06 13.26 -22.30
C PRO A 30 23.37 14.56 -21.86
N GLN A 31 22.41 14.45 -20.94
CA GLN A 31 21.72 15.62 -20.41
C GLN A 31 22.67 16.54 -19.64
N GLY A 32 22.41 17.84 -19.68
CA GLY A 32 23.22 18.85 -18.99
C GLY A 32 24.43 19.37 -19.79
N PHE A 33 24.65 18.89 -21.02
CA PHE A 33 25.73 19.37 -21.89
C PHE A 33 25.18 20.01 -23.16
N ARG A 34 25.87 21.05 -23.65
CA ARG A 34 25.51 21.69 -24.90
C ARG A 34 26.03 20.89 -26.09
N LEU A 35 25.23 20.84 -27.14
CA LEU A 35 25.65 20.38 -28.45
C LEU A 35 26.07 21.55 -29.32
N VAL A 36 27.22 21.42 -29.99
CA VAL A 36 27.75 22.38 -30.96
C VAL A 36 27.64 21.81 -32.36
N LYS A 37 27.29 22.67 -33.33
CA LYS A 37 27.17 22.28 -34.73
C LYS A 37 28.54 21.87 -35.29
N ASN A 38 28.57 20.82 -36.09
CA ASN A 38 29.74 20.33 -36.82
C ASN A 38 29.34 19.99 -38.28
N ASN A 39 30.31 19.67 -39.13
CA ASN A 39 30.11 19.42 -40.57
C ASN A 39 29.03 18.38 -40.89
N ASN A 40 28.84 17.39 -40.00
CA ASN A 40 27.89 16.28 -40.19
C ASN A 40 26.74 16.27 -39.16
N GLY A 41 26.40 17.42 -38.57
CA GLY A 41 25.30 17.55 -37.59
C GLY A 41 25.75 18.29 -36.33
N TYR A 42 25.71 17.60 -35.19
CA TYR A 42 26.05 18.14 -33.87
C TYR A 42 27.03 17.23 -33.13
N ARG A 43 27.77 17.78 -32.18
CA ARG A 43 28.62 17.02 -31.25
C ARG A 43 28.55 17.60 -29.85
N CYS A 44 28.90 16.80 -28.85
CA CYS A 44 29.11 17.33 -27.51
C CYS A 44 30.20 18.42 -27.52
N GLU A 45 29.95 19.56 -26.87
CA GLU A 45 30.90 20.68 -26.80
C GLU A 45 32.25 20.28 -26.19
N HIS A 46 32.25 19.28 -25.32
CA HIS A 46 33.46 18.79 -24.64
C HIS A 46 34.15 17.60 -25.34
N LEU A 47 33.69 17.19 -26.52
CA LEU A 47 34.39 16.17 -27.31
C LEU A 47 35.64 16.77 -27.97
N LYS A 48 36.82 16.20 -27.68
CA LYS A 48 38.07 16.44 -28.41
C LYS A 48 38.12 15.53 -29.63
N GLU A 49 37.99 16.11 -30.82
CA GLU A 49 37.87 15.33 -32.05
C GLU A 49 39.18 14.65 -32.46
N GLU A 50 40.33 15.23 -32.09
CA GLU A 50 41.63 14.68 -32.45
C GLU A 50 41.91 13.30 -31.84
N ASN A 51 41.23 12.95 -30.74
CA ASN A 51 41.48 11.71 -30.01
C ASN A 51 40.21 11.07 -29.42
N ASN A 52 39.01 11.58 -29.75
CA ASN A 52 37.72 11.12 -29.23
C ASN A 52 37.65 11.02 -27.68
N ARG A 53 38.35 11.93 -26.97
CA ARG A 53 38.30 12.04 -25.51
C ARG A 53 37.39 13.16 -25.05
N CYS A 54 36.80 13.00 -23.86
CA CYS A 54 36.06 14.07 -23.21
C CYS A 54 37.03 15.03 -22.52
N ALA A 55 36.84 16.33 -22.70
CA ALA A 55 37.72 17.37 -22.17
C ALA A 55 37.54 17.65 -20.67
N ILE A 56 36.37 17.34 -20.10
CA ILE A 56 36.01 17.70 -18.72
C ILE A 56 36.03 16.51 -17.75
N TYR A 57 36.10 15.28 -18.27
CA TYR A 57 36.06 14.09 -17.46
C TYR A 57 37.34 13.27 -17.61
N PRO A 58 38.15 13.11 -16.53
CA PRO A 58 39.30 12.22 -16.56
C PRO A 58 38.88 10.75 -16.73
N GLN A 59 37.65 10.42 -16.29
CA GLN A 59 36.95 9.17 -16.61
C GLN A 59 35.55 9.52 -17.09
N ARG A 60 35.15 8.98 -18.26
CA ARG A 60 33.85 9.24 -18.89
C ARG A 60 32.66 9.13 -17.90
N PRO A 61 31.58 9.91 -18.10
CA PRO A 61 30.32 9.75 -17.37
C PRO A 61 29.77 8.33 -17.38
N LEU A 62 28.88 8.01 -16.44
CA LEU A 62 28.37 6.65 -16.27
C LEU A 62 27.62 6.14 -17.50
N ASP A 63 26.70 6.93 -18.06
CA ASP A 63 26.01 6.68 -19.34
C ASP A 63 27.00 6.39 -20.48
N CYS A 64 28.03 7.22 -20.64
CA CYS A 64 29.08 7.05 -21.65
C CYS A 64 29.91 5.78 -21.47
N ARG A 65 30.01 5.26 -20.23
CA ARG A 65 30.74 4.03 -19.90
C ARG A 65 29.89 2.78 -19.96
N LEU A 66 28.56 2.94 -19.93
CA LEU A 66 27.61 1.87 -20.14
C LEU A 66 27.44 1.58 -21.62
N TYR A 67 27.52 2.61 -22.47
CA TYR A 67 27.37 2.50 -23.92
C TYR A 67 28.22 1.35 -24.51
N PRO A 68 27.63 0.45 -25.34
CA PRO A 68 26.33 0.54 -26.01
C PRO A 68 25.12 0.13 -25.17
N PHE A 69 25.30 -0.21 -23.89
CA PHE A 69 24.18 -0.50 -23.01
C PHE A 69 23.58 0.78 -22.43
N LEU A 70 22.25 0.80 -22.33
CA LEU A 70 21.46 1.94 -21.90
C LEU A 70 20.54 1.56 -20.75
N LEU A 71 20.29 2.51 -19.84
CA LEU A 71 19.24 2.36 -18.84
C LEU A 71 17.92 2.84 -19.44
N VAL A 72 17.06 1.91 -19.86
CA VAL A 72 15.78 2.24 -20.47
C VAL A 72 14.72 2.36 -19.38
N LYS A 73 14.20 3.57 -19.14
CA LYS A 73 13.17 3.83 -18.13
C LYS A 73 11.85 4.21 -18.80
N LYS A 74 10.83 3.37 -18.58
CA LYS A 74 9.45 3.59 -19.05
C LYS A 74 8.51 3.58 -17.84
N GLY A 75 8.03 4.75 -17.42
CA GLY A 75 7.19 4.87 -16.22
C GLY A 75 7.88 4.31 -14.97
N SER A 76 7.30 3.26 -14.38
CA SER A 76 7.81 2.55 -13.19
C SER A 76 8.67 1.31 -13.51
N SER A 77 9.12 1.17 -14.76
CA SER A 77 10.03 0.10 -15.20
C SER A 77 11.41 0.66 -15.50
N LEU A 78 12.44 -0.13 -15.19
CA LEU A 78 13.82 0.10 -15.61
C LEU A 78 14.36 -1.20 -16.20
N GLN A 79 14.95 -1.11 -17.38
CA GLN A 79 15.54 -2.22 -18.10
C GLN A 79 16.93 -1.84 -18.61
N LEU A 80 17.76 -2.85 -18.85
CA LEU A 80 19.01 -2.68 -19.57
C LEU A 80 18.71 -2.92 -21.05
N GLY A 81 18.95 -1.92 -21.89
CA GLY A 81 18.85 -2.03 -23.34
C GLY A 81 20.23 -2.06 -24.00
N LEU A 82 20.34 -2.64 -25.19
CA LEU A 82 21.50 -2.58 -26.07
C LEU A 82 21.15 -1.73 -27.28
N HIS A 83 21.93 -0.68 -27.54
CA HIS A 83 21.78 0.13 -28.76
C HIS A 83 22.39 -0.62 -29.96
N GLU A 84 21.53 -1.10 -30.85
CA GLU A 84 21.91 -1.95 -31.98
C GLU A 84 22.72 -1.17 -33.02
N SER A 85 22.44 0.13 -33.20
CA SER A 85 23.16 1.02 -34.13
C SER A 85 24.52 1.50 -33.61
N CYS A 86 25.07 0.86 -32.57
CA CYS A 86 26.45 1.11 -32.18
C CYS A 86 27.39 0.49 -33.23
N CYS A 87 28.34 1.26 -33.77
CA CYS A 87 29.29 0.77 -34.79
C CYS A 87 29.98 -0.55 -34.37
N PHE A 88 30.34 -0.69 -33.10
CA PHE A 88 30.94 -1.94 -32.60
C PHE A 88 29.97 -3.13 -32.68
N VAL A 89 28.71 -2.91 -32.31
CA VAL A 89 27.68 -3.95 -32.33
C VAL A 89 27.37 -4.35 -33.77
N GLU A 90 27.20 -3.37 -34.67
CA GLU A 90 26.94 -3.61 -36.09
C GLU A 90 28.10 -4.34 -36.80
N GLU A 91 29.35 -3.89 -36.58
CA GLU A 91 30.51 -4.45 -37.29
C GLU A 91 30.99 -5.77 -36.71
N LYS A 92 30.90 -5.96 -35.38
CA LYS A 92 31.45 -7.15 -34.72
C LYS A 92 30.42 -8.22 -34.41
N GLN A 93 29.13 -7.88 -34.46
CA GLN A 93 28.01 -8.78 -34.18
C GLN A 93 28.30 -9.72 -32.99
N PRO A 94 28.51 -9.18 -31.78
CA PRO A 94 28.85 -9.98 -30.61
C PRO A 94 27.85 -11.11 -30.39
N ALA A 95 28.32 -12.27 -29.96
CA ALA A 95 27.43 -13.41 -29.75
C ALA A 95 26.39 -13.07 -28.66
N PRO A 96 25.12 -13.51 -28.80
CA PRO A 96 24.09 -13.28 -27.80
C PRO A 96 24.50 -13.72 -26.38
N ALA A 97 25.29 -14.79 -26.26
CA ALA A 97 25.81 -15.27 -24.99
C ALA A 97 26.76 -14.26 -24.30
N ASP A 98 27.57 -13.53 -25.08
CA ASP A 98 28.49 -12.51 -24.55
C ASP A 98 27.73 -11.28 -24.07
N ILE A 99 26.70 -10.87 -24.83
CA ILE A 99 25.79 -9.77 -24.46
C ILE A 99 25.09 -10.11 -23.14
N GLN A 100 24.53 -11.31 -23.02
CA GLN A 100 23.85 -11.75 -21.81
C GLN A 100 24.80 -11.86 -20.60
N THR A 101 26.01 -12.40 -20.81
CA THR A 101 27.03 -12.48 -19.77
C THR A 101 27.40 -11.09 -19.24
N TYR A 102 27.59 -10.12 -20.14
CA TYR A 102 27.93 -8.76 -19.76
C TYR A 102 26.73 -8.01 -19.15
N ALA A 103 25.51 -8.25 -19.63
CA ALA A 103 24.29 -7.71 -19.04
C ALA A 103 24.11 -8.17 -17.58
N GLN A 104 24.39 -9.45 -17.29
CA GLN A 104 24.36 -9.97 -15.92
C GLN A 104 25.44 -9.34 -15.04
N TYR A 105 26.64 -9.11 -15.60
CA TYR A 105 27.69 -8.34 -14.92
C TYR A 105 27.21 -6.92 -14.58
N LEU A 106 26.62 -6.20 -15.53
CA LEU A 106 26.09 -4.86 -15.30
C LEU A 106 24.96 -4.85 -14.26
N LYS A 107 24.01 -5.78 -14.34
CA LYS A 107 22.93 -5.94 -13.36
C LYS A 107 23.47 -6.06 -11.95
N ASN A 108 24.51 -6.89 -11.75
CA ASN A 108 25.15 -7.05 -10.44
C ASN A 108 25.91 -5.78 -9.99
N ARG A 109 26.66 -5.14 -10.89
CA ARG A 109 27.46 -3.95 -10.56
C ARG A 109 26.60 -2.72 -10.25
N LEU A 110 25.58 -2.46 -11.07
CA LEU A 110 24.67 -1.33 -10.91
C LEU A 110 23.84 -1.43 -9.63
N ASN A 111 23.63 -2.63 -9.10
CA ASN A 111 22.91 -2.85 -7.85
C ASN A 111 23.74 -2.54 -6.58
N SER A 112 25.02 -2.20 -6.72
CA SER A 112 25.89 -1.82 -5.59
C SER A 112 25.64 -0.38 -5.12
N ALA A 113 25.92 -0.11 -3.84
CA ALA A 113 25.57 1.16 -3.20
C ALA A 113 26.14 2.41 -3.91
N SER A 114 27.35 2.33 -4.46
CA SER A 114 28.00 3.44 -5.17
C SER A 114 27.29 3.78 -6.49
N PHE A 115 26.92 2.77 -7.29
CA PHE A 115 26.18 2.99 -8.54
C PHE A 115 24.73 3.38 -8.29
N ILE A 116 24.05 2.80 -7.30
CA ILE A 116 22.71 3.27 -6.88
C ILE A 116 22.75 4.75 -6.47
N SER A 117 23.77 5.17 -5.72
CA SER A 117 23.94 6.57 -5.37
C SER A 117 24.24 7.45 -6.59
N ALA A 118 24.99 6.95 -7.58
CA ALA A 118 25.29 7.68 -8.80
C ALA A 118 24.03 7.87 -9.66
N ILE A 119 23.22 6.82 -9.85
CA ILE A 119 21.96 6.87 -10.59
C ILE A 119 20.97 7.81 -9.88
N ARG A 120 20.85 7.73 -8.55
CA ARG A 120 19.95 8.62 -7.79
C ARG A 120 20.30 10.10 -7.94
N LYS A 121 21.60 10.42 -8.06
CA LYS A 121 22.08 11.80 -8.26
C LYS A 121 21.91 12.29 -9.71
N ASN A 122 21.76 11.38 -10.66
CA ASN A 122 21.68 11.65 -12.08
C ASN A 122 20.57 10.77 -12.71
N PRO A 123 19.30 10.94 -12.27
CA PRO A 123 18.19 10.09 -12.72
C PRO A 123 17.94 10.17 -14.24
N GLU A 124 18.41 11.23 -14.89
CA GLU A 124 18.36 11.46 -16.33
C GLU A 124 19.24 10.54 -17.17
N ILE A 125 20.16 9.79 -16.53
CA ILE A 125 20.93 8.71 -17.19
C ILE A 125 20.01 7.63 -17.76
N ALA A 126 18.79 7.50 -17.22
CA ALA A 126 17.79 6.60 -17.78
C ALA A 126 16.68 7.37 -18.50
N SER A 127 16.36 6.93 -19.71
CA SER A 127 15.36 7.56 -20.56
C SER A 127 14.50 6.51 -21.27
N ASP A 128 13.39 6.94 -21.85
CA ASP A 128 12.64 6.14 -22.82
C ASP A 128 13.34 6.25 -24.17
N TYR A 129 14.44 5.51 -24.34
CA TYR A 129 15.14 5.41 -25.60
C TYR A 129 14.23 4.71 -26.63
N GLN A 130 13.87 5.42 -27.68
CA GLN A 130 13.01 4.94 -28.77
C GLN A 130 13.87 4.46 -29.93
N GLU A 131 13.41 3.41 -30.63
CA GLU A 131 14.01 2.81 -31.84
C GLU A 131 15.42 2.20 -31.64
N ASN A 132 15.72 1.08 -32.31
CA ASN A 132 17.03 0.41 -32.33
C ASN A 132 17.65 0.07 -30.94
N VAL A 133 16.81 -0.13 -29.92
CA VAL A 133 17.25 -0.60 -28.60
C VAL A 133 16.63 -1.95 -28.28
N GLU A 134 17.44 -2.99 -28.29
CA GLU A 134 17.06 -4.32 -27.84
C GLU A 134 16.99 -4.36 -26.31
N LEU A 135 15.87 -4.77 -25.73
CA LEU A 135 15.72 -4.89 -24.27
C LEU A 135 16.29 -6.23 -23.78
N ILE A 136 17.35 -6.18 -22.99
CA ILE A 136 18.14 -7.36 -22.61
C ILE A 136 17.67 -7.97 -21.29
N THR A 137 17.52 -7.17 -20.22
CA THR A 137 17.12 -7.66 -18.90
C THR A 137 16.43 -6.58 -18.05
N ASP A 138 15.59 -7.00 -17.12
CA ASP A 138 14.97 -6.10 -16.14
C ASP A 138 15.97 -5.64 -15.07
N LEU A 139 15.78 -4.43 -14.57
CA LEU A 139 16.57 -3.84 -13.49
C LEU A 139 15.66 -3.38 -12.33
N LYS A 140 14.65 -4.19 -11.97
CA LYS A 140 13.61 -3.81 -10.99
C LYS A 140 14.18 -3.42 -9.61
N ASP A 141 15.17 -4.14 -9.12
CA ASP A 141 15.81 -3.82 -7.83
C ASP A 141 16.54 -2.49 -7.87
N ILE A 142 17.18 -2.18 -9.00
CA ILE A 142 17.88 -0.91 -9.22
C ILE A 142 16.86 0.22 -9.34
N PHE A 143 15.73 0.01 -10.03
CA PHE A 143 14.64 0.99 -10.08
C PHE A 143 14.16 1.35 -8.67
N THR A 144 13.81 0.34 -7.88
CA THR A 144 13.31 0.50 -6.51
C THR A 144 14.32 1.22 -5.63
N LYS A 145 15.62 0.91 -5.76
CA LYS A 145 16.66 1.54 -4.94
C LYS A 145 17.01 2.94 -5.42
N ALA A 146 17.06 3.20 -6.72
CA ALA A 146 17.58 4.46 -7.26
C ALA A 146 16.50 5.53 -7.46
N TYR A 147 15.28 5.15 -7.84
CA TYR A 147 14.22 6.08 -8.24
C TYR A 147 13.08 6.21 -7.23
N LEU A 148 12.86 5.22 -6.36
CA LEU A 148 11.82 5.31 -5.34
C LEU A 148 12.36 5.88 -4.02
N PRO A 149 11.51 6.59 -3.25
CA PRO A 149 11.90 7.04 -1.92
C PRO A 149 12.10 5.87 -0.97
N LYS A 150 12.98 6.02 0.01
CA LYS A 150 13.16 5.04 1.08
C LYS A 150 11.88 4.98 1.93
N LEU A 151 11.30 3.79 2.03
CA LEU A 151 10.14 3.51 2.86
C LEU A 151 10.56 3.20 4.31
N ASN A 152 9.81 3.72 5.27
CA ASN A 152 10.03 3.45 6.70
C ASN A 152 9.07 2.37 7.17
N THR A 153 9.55 1.35 7.87
CA THR A 153 8.67 0.33 8.48
C THR A 153 7.84 0.94 9.60
N LEU A 154 6.53 0.73 9.56
CA LEU A 154 5.61 1.20 10.58
C LEU A 154 5.82 0.44 11.89
N THR A 155 5.96 1.20 12.99
CA THR A 155 6.00 0.68 14.34
C THR A 155 5.04 1.45 15.26
N LEU A 156 4.85 0.97 16.50
CA LEU A 156 4.06 1.73 17.49
C LEU A 156 4.67 3.09 17.84
N LYS A 157 5.98 3.29 17.64
CA LYS A 157 6.64 4.59 17.89
C LYS A 157 6.15 5.67 16.93
N ASP A 158 5.63 5.27 15.77
CA ASP A 158 5.12 6.19 14.74
C ASP A 158 3.67 6.63 15.02
N LYS A 159 3.00 6.06 16.03
CA LYS A 159 1.61 6.37 16.37
C LYS A 159 1.33 7.88 16.49
N PRO A 160 2.10 8.68 17.27
CA PRO A 160 1.81 10.12 17.41
C PRO A 160 1.92 10.88 16.09
N ARG A 161 2.86 10.49 15.21
CA ARG A 161 3.02 11.11 13.89
C ARG A 161 1.80 10.84 13.02
N ILE A 162 1.38 9.57 12.93
CA ILE A 162 0.24 9.17 12.09
C ILE A 162 -1.06 9.78 12.60
N GLU A 163 -1.27 9.78 13.92
CA GLU A 163 -2.43 10.44 14.53
C GLU A 163 -2.45 11.94 14.24
N GLY A 164 -1.29 12.62 14.23
CA GLY A 164 -1.19 14.02 13.82
C GLY A 164 -1.69 14.30 12.39
N TYR A 165 -1.56 13.33 11.47
CA TYR A 165 -2.14 13.43 10.13
C TYR A 165 -3.64 13.07 10.11
N LEU A 166 -4.04 12.03 10.85
CA LEU A 166 -5.44 11.57 10.92
C LEU A 166 -6.37 12.62 11.53
N LEU A 167 -5.93 13.32 12.57
CA LEU A 167 -6.71 14.35 13.27
C LEU A 167 -7.10 15.55 12.38
N LYS A 168 -6.42 15.75 11.25
CA LYS A 168 -6.74 16.82 10.29
C LYS A 168 -7.94 16.47 9.40
N SER A 169 -8.36 15.19 9.37
CA SER A 169 -9.47 14.72 8.56
C SER A 169 -10.77 14.65 9.37
N LYS A 170 -11.86 15.21 8.82
CA LYS A 170 -13.21 15.07 9.38
C LYS A 170 -13.93 13.94 8.67
N THR A 171 -13.63 12.70 9.05
CA THR A 171 -14.23 11.51 8.44
C THR A 171 -14.79 10.58 9.50
N SER A 172 -15.81 9.81 9.12
CA SER A 172 -16.36 8.72 9.93
C SER A 172 -16.07 7.35 9.33
N LEU A 173 -15.11 7.23 8.39
CA LEU A 173 -14.66 5.93 7.89
C LEU A 173 -13.77 5.23 8.92
N SER A 174 -14.05 3.97 9.20
CA SER A 174 -13.32 3.18 10.21
C SER A 174 -11.82 3.08 9.90
N ALA A 175 -11.45 2.92 8.63
CA ALA A 175 -10.06 2.83 8.16
C ALA A 175 -9.21 4.09 8.44
N ARG A 176 -9.83 5.21 8.81
CA ARG A 176 -9.16 6.50 9.09
C ARG A 176 -8.81 6.64 10.57
N HIS A 177 -8.28 5.58 11.16
CA HIS A 177 -7.82 5.55 12.55
C HIS A 177 -6.55 4.69 12.69
N PHE A 178 -5.65 5.06 13.61
CA PHE A 178 -4.37 4.34 13.78
C PHE A 178 -4.56 2.87 14.16
N VAL A 179 -5.60 2.56 14.94
CA VAL A 179 -5.95 1.17 15.27
C VAL A 179 -6.13 0.35 14.00
N ASP A 180 -7.01 0.79 13.09
CA ASP A 180 -7.31 0.06 11.86
C ASP A 180 -6.07 -0.07 10.98
N ILE A 181 -5.23 0.98 10.92
CA ILE A 181 -3.97 0.94 10.18
C ILE A 181 -3.03 -0.14 10.73
N PHE A 182 -2.88 -0.22 12.05
CA PHE A 182 -1.83 -0.98 12.70
C PHE A 182 -2.15 -2.47 12.91
N ILE A 183 -3.41 -2.85 13.14
CA ILE A 183 -3.78 -4.22 13.52
C ILE A 183 -3.40 -5.26 12.45
N TRP A 184 -3.22 -4.86 11.20
CA TRP A 184 -2.85 -5.73 10.09
C TRP A 184 -1.34 -6.03 10.02
N LYS A 185 -0.52 -5.54 10.97
CA LYS A 185 0.95 -5.72 10.96
C LYS A 185 1.46 -7.16 11.06
N ASP A 186 0.60 -8.10 11.45
CA ASP A 186 0.94 -9.54 11.52
C ASP A 186 0.56 -10.26 10.20
N LEU A 187 -0.11 -9.57 9.27
CA LEU A 187 -0.45 -10.04 7.92
C LEU A 187 0.41 -9.36 6.85
N PHE A 188 0.65 -8.06 7.00
CA PHE A 188 1.40 -7.24 6.05
C PHE A 188 2.63 -6.63 6.71
N GLN A 189 3.69 -6.45 5.91
CA GLN A 189 4.69 -5.44 6.19
C GLN A 189 4.07 -4.09 5.88
N ILE A 190 4.04 -3.21 6.89
CA ILE A 190 3.43 -1.88 6.75
C ILE A 190 4.55 -0.85 6.68
N PHE A 191 4.48 0.02 5.68
CA PHE A 191 5.45 1.07 5.44
C PHE A 191 4.81 2.44 5.39
N TRP A 192 5.59 3.48 5.64
CA TRP A 192 5.17 4.86 5.45
C TRP A 192 6.28 5.74 4.88
N VAL A 193 5.89 6.79 4.16
CA VAL A 193 6.78 7.82 3.61
C VAL A 193 6.05 9.16 3.49
N ILE A 194 6.79 10.25 3.64
CA ILE A 194 6.27 11.61 3.42
C ILE A 194 6.61 12.03 2.00
N ILE A 195 5.59 12.49 1.25
CA ILE A 195 5.68 12.92 -0.14
C ILE A 195 4.99 14.27 -0.24
N GLU A 196 5.73 15.34 -0.55
CA GLU A 196 5.19 16.71 -0.60
C GLU A 196 4.39 17.06 0.68
N ASP A 197 4.95 16.83 1.86
CA ASP A 197 4.33 17.01 3.19
C ASP A 197 3.15 16.08 3.54
N GLU A 198 2.68 15.27 2.60
CA GLU A 198 1.57 14.33 2.82
C GLU A 198 2.08 12.92 3.12
N LEU A 199 1.34 12.16 3.93
CA LEU A 199 1.79 10.86 4.42
C LEU A 199 1.16 9.71 3.62
N GLY A 200 1.98 8.93 2.92
CA GLY A 200 1.56 7.66 2.30
C GLY A 200 1.81 6.48 3.24
N ILE A 201 0.86 5.55 3.35
CA ILE A 201 0.99 4.30 4.09
C ILE A 201 0.71 3.12 3.16
N PHE A 202 1.63 2.16 3.12
CA PHE A 202 1.65 1.06 2.17
C PHE A 202 1.68 -0.28 2.93
N TYR A 203 1.02 -1.27 2.37
CA TYR A 203 0.90 -2.63 2.89
C TYR A 203 1.47 -3.57 1.85
N GLN A 204 2.37 -4.46 2.28
CA GLN A 204 3.03 -5.41 1.40
C GLN A 204 2.95 -6.83 1.95
N ASP A 205 2.60 -7.76 1.08
CA ASP A 205 2.75 -9.20 1.28
C ASP A 205 3.50 -9.84 0.08
N LYS A 206 3.34 -11.16 -0.09
CA LYS A 206 3.92 -11.93 -1.21
C LYS A 206 3.31 -11.60 -2.58
N ILE A 207 2.10 -11.05 -2.63
CA ILE A 207 1.39 -10.70 -3.88
C ILE A 207 1.88 -9.34 -4.35
N GLY A 208 2.04 -8.40 -3.43
CA GLY A 208 2.62 -7.10 -3.73
C GLY A 208 2.22 -6.03 -2.72
N MET A 209 2.36 -4.78 -3.16
CA MET A 209 2.17 -3.58 -2.38
C MET A 209 0.89 -2.84 -2.80
N PHE A 210 0.12 -2.40 -1.82
CA PHE A 210 -1.10 -1.60 -2.01
C PHE A 210 -1.28 -0.61 -0.85
N MET A 211 -2.27 0.27 -0.93
CA MET A 211 -2.63 1.16 0.17
C MET A 211 -4.03 0.83 0.69
N MET A 212 -4.18 0.56 1.99
CA MET A 212 -5.51 0.36 2.60
C MET A 212 -6.24 1.67 2.89
N LEU A 213 -5.61 2.81 2.66
CA LEU A 213 -6.20 4.13 2.85
C LEU A 213 -5.50 5.13 1.93
N PRO A 214 -6.18 6.21 1.50
CA PRO A 214 -5.54 7.23 0.71
C PRO A 214 -4.45 7.96 1.51
N PRO A 215 -3.52 8.65 0.82
CA PRO A 215 -2.55 9.52 1.48
C PRO A 215 -3.22 10.46 2.48
N LEU A 216 -2.63 10.56 3.66
CA LEU A 216 -3.15 11.36 4.76
C LEU A 216 -2.64 12.80 4.66
N GLY A 217 -3.56 13.74 4.85
CA GLY A 217 -3.33 15.18 4.74
C GLY A 217 -4.12 15.78 3.57
N LYS A 218 -3.55 16.76 2.86
CA LYS A 218 -4.24 17.45 1.74
C LYS A 218 -4.16 16.62 0.47
N PHE A 219 -5.26 16.54 -0.27
CA PHE A 219 -5.26 15.88 -1.57
C PHE A 219 -4.38 16.65 -2.56
N LYS A 220 -3.38 15.95 -3.15
CA LYS A 220 -2.48 16.48 -4.17
C LYS A 220 -2.33 15.45 -5.31
N PRO A 221 -2.62 15.80 -6.58
CA PRO A 221 -2.45 14.90 -7.72
C PRO A 221 -1.06 14.28 -7.82
N VAL A 222 -0.01 15.07 -7.58
CA VAL A 222 1.39 14.62 -7.60
C VAL A 222 1.67 13.54 -6.56
N VAL A 223 1.07 13.63 -5.37
CA VAL A 223 1.22 12.63 -4.30
C VAL A 223 0.56 11.33 -4.71
N VAL A 224 -0.66 11.37 -5.25
CA VAL A 224 -1.36 10.17 -5.74
C VAL A 224 -0.55 9.49 -6.83
N LYS A 225 -0.04 10.24 -7.81
CA LYS A 225 0.82 9.70 -8.89
C LYS A 225 2.08 9.04 -8.33
N LYS A 226 2.78 9.69 -7.39
CA LYS A 226 3.97 9.13 -6.71
C LYS A 226 3.64 7.87 -5.90
N CYS A 227 2.48 7.81 -5.24
CA CYS A 227 2.05 6.59 -4.54
C CYS A 227 1.84 5.40 -5.49
N PHE A 228 1.21 5.61 -6.65
CA PHE A 228 1.09 4.57 -7.66
C PHE A 228 2.45 4.17 -8.26
N GLU A 229 3.35 5.13 -8.50
CA GLU A 229 4.72 4.83 -8.96
C GLU A 229 5.49 3.96 -7.96
N ILE A 230 5.36 4.23 -6.66
CA ILE A 230 5.91 3.38 -5.60
C ILE A 230 5.31 1.98 -5.69
N MET A 231 3.99 1.83 -5.64
CA MET A 231 3.33 0.51 -5.70
C MET A 231 3.75 -0.27 -6.95
N ASN A 232 3.79 0.38 -8.12
CA ASN A 232 4.18 -0.25 -9.38
C ASN A 232 5.63 -0.71 -9.41
N GLY A 233 6.56 0.00 -8.75
CA GLY A 233 7.94 -0.47 -8.65
C GLY A 233 8.10 -1.72 -7.79
N TYR A 234 7.21 -1.95 -6.81
CA TYR A 234 7.19 -3.17 -6.01
C TYR A 234 6.37 -4.30 -6.67
N ASN A 235 5.35 -3.94 -7.45
CA ASN A 235 4.43 -4.89 -8.07
C ASN A 235 4.96 -5.44 -9.39
N GLN A 236 4.51 -6.65 -9.76
CA GLN A 236 4.69 -7.18 -11.12
C GLN A 236 3.42 -6.95 -11.97
N ASN A 237 2.26 -6.88 -11.31
CA ASN A 237 0.96 -6.66 -11.93
C ASN A 237 0.33 -5.37 -11.37
N SER A 238 0.00 -4.42 -12.24
CA SER A 238 -0.62 -3.14 -11.86
C SER A 238 -2.01 -3.32 -11.21
N ALA A 239 -2.69 -4.45 -11.42
CA ALA A 239 -3.95 -4.77 -10.75
C ALA A 239 -3.82 -4.86 -9.22
N VAL A 240 -2.61 -5.13 -8.71
CA VAL A 240 -2.33 -5.12 -7.26
C VAL A 240 -2.27 -3.70 -6.72
N SER A 241 -1.74 -2.75 -7.52
CA SER A 241 -1.61 -1.35 -7.18
C SER A 241 -2.98 -0.68 -7.07
N ARG A 242 -3.43 -0.46 -5.85
CA ARG A 242 -4.73 0.15 -5.55
C ARG A 242 -4.69 0.96 -4.27
N ILE A 243 -5.59 1.93 -4.18
CA ILE A 243 -5.84 2.71 -2.97
C ILE A 243 -7.25 2.38 -2.49
N GLU A 244 -7.37 1.80 -1.31
CA GLU A 244 -8.66 1.41 -0.73
C GLU A 244 -9.23 2.47 0.21
N ASN A 245 -10.45 2.22 0.65
CA ASN A 245 -11.13 2.97 1.72
C ASN A 245 -11.28 4.47 1.46
N ILE A 246 -11.63 4.82 0.22
CA ILE A 246 -11.96 6.19 -0.19
C ILE A 246 -13.46 6.43 -0.06
N ALA A 247 -13.84 7.56 0.54
CA ALA A 247 -15.23 7.95 0.68
C ALA A 247 -15.83 8.29 -0.69
N ARG A 248 -17.13 7.99 -0.88
CA ARG A 248 -17.86 8.32 -2.12
C ARG A 248 -17.65 9.76 -2.61
N GLU A 249 -17.66 10.72 -1.68
CA GLU A 249 -17.51 12.15 -1.97
C GLU A 249 -16.12 12.54 -2.51
N ASP A 250 -15.10 11.70 -2.30
CA ASP A 250 -13.73 11.95 -2.74
C ASP A 250 -13.42 11.30 -4.09
N THR A 251 -14.24 10.36 -4.60
CA THR A 251 -13.93 9.58 -5.82
C THR A 251 -13.76 10.45 -7.06
N ALA A 252 -14.54 11.54 -7.18
CA ALA A 252 -14.47 12.48 -8.28
C ALA A 252 -13.08 13.11 -8.44
N LYS A 253 -12.35 13.32 -7.34
CA LYS A 253 -10.98 13.87 -7.36
C LYS A 253 -10.00 12.91 -8.03
N TYR A 254 -10.18 11.61 -7.83
CA TYR A 254 -9.35 10.57 -8.44
C TYR A 254 -9.73 10.32 -9.91
N SER A 255 -11.02 10.35 -10.23
CA SER A 255 -11.49 10.21 -11.62
C SER A 255 -10.93 11.29 -12.55
N ARG A 256 -10.81 12.54 -12.07
CA ARG A 256 -10.15 13.64 -12.80
C ARG A 256 -8.68 13.40 -13.10
N LEU A 257 -8.03 12.48 -12.39
CA LEU A 257 -6.65 12.05 -12.66
C LEU A 257 -6.58 10.89 -13.67
N GLY A 258 -7.71 10.51 -14.27
CA GLY A 258 -7.80 9.38 -15.18
C GLY A 258 -7.81 8.01 -14.47
N LEU A 259 -8.03 7.98 -13.15
CA LEU A 259 -8.10 6.74 -12.37
C LEU A 259 -9.52 6.19 -12.31
N ASN A 260 -9.63 4.86 -12.27
CA ASN A 260 -10.91 4.16 -12.12
C ASN A 260 -11.24 3.98 -10.65
N TYR A 261 -12.54 3.87 -10.33
CA TYR A 261 -12.98 3.53 -8.98
C TYR A 261 -14.09 2.49 -8.98
N LYS A 262 -14.09 1.62 -7.96
CA LYS A 262 -15.11 0.58 -7.75
C LYS A 262 -15.60 0.62 -6.31
N LEU A 263 -16.91 0.46 -6.11
CA LEU A 263 -17.46 0.28 -4.76
C LEU A 263 -16.85 -0.99 -4.14
N LYS A 264 -16.23 -0.83 -2.97
CA LYS A 264 -15.63 -1.90 -2.17
C LYS A 264 -16.62 -2.42 -1.14
N ASP A 265 -17.22 -1.53 -0.35
CA ASP A 265 -18.12 -1.87 0.74
C ASP A 265 -18.97 -0.64 1.10
N THR A 266 -19.92 -0.82 2.01
CA THR A 266 -20.69 0.27 2.62
C THR A 266 -20.58 0.18 4.13
N GLU A 267 -20.05 1.22 4.78
CA GLU A 267 -20.05 1.31 6.24
C GLU A 267 -21.36 1.89 6.77
N TYR A 268 -21.77 1.43 7.95
CA TYR A 268 -23.06 1.76 8.56
C TYR A 268 -22.89 2.55 9.86
N LEU A 269 -23.56 3.70 9.95
CA LEU A 269 -23.59 4.53 11.17
C LEU A 269 -24.98 4.48 11.80
N CYS A 270 -25.06 3.93 13.00
CA CYS A 270 -26.28 3.89 13.80
C CYS A 270 -26.30 5.04 14.82
N LEU A 271 -27.49 5.53 15.19
CA LEU A 271 -27.63 6.43 16.32
C LEU A 271 -27.37 5.64 17.61
N ARG A 272 -26.44 6.11 18.45
CA ARG A 272 -26.15 5.44 19.73
C ARG A 272 -27.41 5.32 20.59
N LYS A 273 -28.25 6.36 20.61
CA LYS A 273 -29.53 6.37 21.33
C LYS A 273 -30.42 5.19 20.95
N ASP A 274 -30.59 4.95 19.65
CA ASP A 274 -31.42 3.85 19.14
C ASP A 274 -30.85 2.49 19.54
N LEU A 275 -29.51 2.34 19.56
CA LEU A 275 -28.85 1.10 19.95
C LEU A 275 -28.96 0.78 21.45
N ILE A 276 -28.99 1.80 22.32
CA ILE A 276 -29.10 1.60 23.77
C ILE A 276 -30.55 1.38 24.23
N GLU A 277 -31.50 2.10 23.62
CA GLU A 277 -32.92 2.02 23.94
C GLU A 277 -33.56 0.83 23.24
N LEU A 278 -33.14 0.56 22.01
CA LEU A 278 -33.77 -0.38 21.10
C LEU A 278 -35.29 -0.15 21.02
N ALA A 279 -35.78 1.10 20.99
CA ALA A 279 -37.20 1.42 21.08
C ALA A 279 -37.99 1.14 19.77
N GLY A 280 -39.32 1.01 19.85
CA GLY A 280 -40.19 0.89 18.67
C GLY A 280 -40.27 -0.49 18.01
N GLY A 281 -41.16 -0.65 17.01
CA GLY A 281 -41.41 -1.94 16.36
C GLY A 281 -40.20 -2.52 15.63
N GLY A 282 -39.39 -1.66 14.99
CA GLY A 282 -38.23 -2.06 14.19
C GLY A 282 -37.12 -2.78 14.96
N PHE A 283 -37.06 -2.61 16.29
CA PHE A 283 -36.07 -3.25 17.17
C PHE A 283 -36.67 -4.34 18.07
N LYS A 284 -37.95 -4.73 17.86
CA LYS A 284 -38.65 -5.73 18.70
C LYS A 284 -37.88 -7.04 18.83
N SER A 285 -37.32 -7.55 17.73
CA SER A 285 -36.53 -8.78 17.73
C SER A 285 -35.26 -8.66 18.56
N LYS A 286 -34.53 -7.53 18.45
CA LYS A 286 -33.31 -7.25 19.22
C LYS A 286 -33.60 -7.16 20.72
N ARG A 287 -34.66 -6.42 21.11
CA ARG A 287 -35.12 -6.36 22.51
C ARG A 287 -35.48 -7.74 23.05
N SER A 288 -36.22 -8.52 22.28
CA SER A 288 -36.61 -9.88 22.65
C SER A 288 -35.38 -10.78 22.87
N SER A 289 -34.38 -10.72 21.99
CA SER A 289 -33.11 -11.43 22.15
C SER A 289 -32.35 -11.03 23.42
N CYS A 290 -32.24 -9.72 23.69
CA CYS A 290 -31.61 -9.24 24.93
C CYS A 290 -32.36 -9.73 26.18
N ASN A 291 -33.68 -9.61 26.19
CA ASN A 291 -34.52 -10.03 27.32
C ASN A 291 -34.43 -11.54 27.55
N TYR A 292 -34.41 -12.33 26.46
CA TYR A 292 -34.19 -13.78 26.55
C TYR A 292 -32.84 -14.08 27.19
N PHE A 293 -31.76 -13.43 26.75
CA PHE A 293 -30.43 -13.65 27.29
C PHE A 293 -30.37 -13.35 28.80
N VAL A 294 -30.90 -12.18 29.20
CA VAL A 294 -30.93 -11.74 30.61
C VAL A 294 -31.77 -12.68 31.49
N LYS A 295 -32.89 -13.20 30.98
CA LYS A 295 -33.77 -14.10 31.73
C LYS A 295 -33.18 -15.49 31.93
N ASN A 296 -32.49 -16.03 30.93
CA ASN A 296 -32.17 -17.46 30.87
C ASN A 296 -30.72 -17.80 31.22
N TYR A 297 -29.81 -16.83 31.30
CA TYR A 297 -28.40 -17.09 31.60
C TYR A 297 -27.93 -16.30 32.82
N ARG A 298 -27.07 -16.93 33.63
CA ARG A 298 -26.30 -16.27 34.69
C ARG A 298 -24.93 -15.90 34.13
N PHE A 299 -24.57 -14.63 34.20
CA PHE A 299 -23.37 -14.13 33.54
C PHE A 299 -22.83 -12.87 34.22
N ASP A 300 -21.55 -12.58 33.97
CA ASP A 300 -20.91 -11.32 34.31
C ASP A 300 -20.64 -10.52 33.04
N PHE A 301 -20.93 -9.21 33.05
CA PHE A 301 -20.50 -8.27 32.02
C PHE A 301 -19.37 -7.40 32.58
N LEU A 302 -18.16 -7.59 32.05
CA LEU A 302 -16.93 -7.05 32.64
C LEU A 302 -16.15 -6.26 31.60
N GLU A 303 -15.48 -5.20 32.04
CA GLU A 303 -14.49 -4.53 31.20
C GLU A 303 -13.34 -5.50 30.89
N TYR A 304 -12.81 -5.44 29.67
CA TYR A 304 -11.68 -6.26 29.27
C TYR A 304 -10.43 -5.96 30.11
N LYS A 305 -9.69 -7.01 30.46
CA LYS A 305 -8.39 -6.95 31.11
C LYS A 305 -7.42 -7.89 30.39
N ASP A 306 -6.13 -7.58 30.45
CA ASP A 306 -5.08 -8.37 29.78
C ASP A 306 -5.09 -9.86 30.22
N SER A 307 -5.57 -10.15 31.44
CA SER A 307 -5.77 -11.53 31.93
C SER A 307 -6.75 -12.35 31.09
N TYR A 308 -7.68 -11.72 30.38
CA TYR A 308 -8.65 -12.37 29.49
C TYR A 308 -8.12 -12.60 28.08
N TYR A 309 -6.89 -12.17 27.76
CA TYR A 309 -6.29 -12.29 26.43
C TYR A 309 -6.41 -13.71 25.85
N ARG A 310 -5.96 -14.73 26.59
CA ARG A 310 -5.98 -16.12 26.12
C ARG A 310 -7.41 -16.65 25.95
N ASP A 311 -8.33 -16.25 26.81
CA ASP A 311 -9.72 -16.71 26.74
C ASP A 311 -10.48 -16.08 25.57
N CYS A 312 -10.22 -14.81 25.25
CA CYS A 312 -10.75 -14.17 24.05
C CYS A 312 -10.24 -14.83 22.76
N LEU A 313 -8.96 -15.23 22.71
CA LEU A 313 -8.43 -15.97 21.56
C LEU A 313 -9.08 -17.35 21.41
N LYS A 314 -9.27 -18.09 22.51
CA LYS A 314 -9.99 -19.37 22.51
C LYS A 314 -11.44 -19.21 22.05
N LEU A 315 -12.11 -18.15 22.51
CA LEU A 315 -13.46 -17.80 22.05
C LEU A 315 -13.48 -17.57 20.54
N TYR A 316 -12.56 -16.76 20.00
CA TYR A 316 -12.47 -16.52 18.56
C TYR A 316 -12.29 -17.83 17.78
N GLN A 317 -11.36 -18.70 18.22
CA GLN A 317 -11.09 -19.96 17.55
C GLN A 317 -12.32 -20.88 17.55
N SER A 318 -13.02 -20.99 18.68
CA SER A 318 -14.26 -21.76 18.75
C SER A 318 -15.35 -21.19 17.84
N TRP A 319 -15.56 -19.88 17.87
CA TRP A 319 -16.51 -19.18 17.02
C TRP A 319 -16.19 -19.33 15.52
N SER A 320 -14.92 -19.26 15.15
CA SER A 320 -14.46 -19.45 13.77
C SER A 320 -14.74 -20.87 13.30
N ARG A 321 -14.47 -21.90 14.11
CA ARG A 321 -14.80 -23.30 13.78
C ARG A 321 -16.29 -23.49 13.54
N GLN A 322 -17.13 -23.03 14.48
CA GLN A 322 -18.60 -23.10 14.35
C GLN A 322 -19.14 -22.41 13.08
N ARG A 323 -18.40 -21.45 12.52
CA ARG A 323 -18.73 -20.76 11.27
C ARG A 323 -18.21 -21.50 10.04
N LYS A 324 -17.00 -22.04 10.09
CA LYS A 324 -16.42 -22.87 9.01
C LYS A 324 -17.26 -24.13 8.77
N ASP A 325 -17.73 -24.77 9.84
CA ASP A 325 -18.61 -25.96 9.75
C ASP A 325 -19.94 -25.69 9.02
N LYS A 326 -20.32 -24.42 8.83
CA LYS A 326 -21.55 -24.00 8.15
C LYS A 326 -21.31 -23.36 6.79
N ARG A 327 -20.05 -23.10 6.40
CA ARG A 327 -19.67 -22.40 5.17
C ARG A 327 -18.31 -22.87 4.70
N GLU A 328 -18.31 -23.62 3.60
CA GLU A 328 -17.08 -24.15 2.98
C GLU A 328 -16.35 -23.15 2.08
N ASP A 329 -16.97 -22.00 1.75
CA ASP A 329 -16.38 -20.97 0.89
C ASP A 329 -14.95 -20.57 1.31
N VAL A 330 -13.99 -20.80 0.41
CA VAL A 330 -12.55 -20.65 0.69
C VAL A 330 -12.20 -19.21 1.07
N ILE A 331 -12.80 -18.22 0.38
CA ILE A 331 -12.56 -16.80 0.65
C ILE A 331 -13.03 -16.45 2.07
N TYR A 332 -14.23 -16.89 2.45
CA TYR A 332 -14.76 -16.71 3.79
C TYR A 332 -13.88 -17.35 4.86
N GLN A 333 -13.36 -18.55 4.61
CA GLN A 333 -12.45 -19.22 5.54
C GLN A 333 -11.14 -18.43 5.72
N GLN A 334 -10.56 -17.92 4.63
CA GLN A 334 -9.36 -17.08 4.68
C GLN A 334 -9.62 -15.77 5.45
N MET A 335 -10.77 -15.12 5.22
CA MET A 335 -11.15 -13.91 5.96
C MET A 335 -11.23 -14.14 7.48
N LEU A 336 -11.69 -15.33 7.92
CA LEU A 336 -11.72 -15.67 9.35
C LEU A 336 -10.32 -15.81 9.94
N GLU A 337 -9.38 -16.35 9.18
CA GLU A 337 -7.97 -16.51 9.57
C GLU A 337 -7.25 -15.16 9.61
N ASP A 338 -7.42 -14.33 8.59
CA ASP A 338 -6.85 -12.98 8.54
C ASP A 338 -7.39 -12.12 9.70
N SER A 339 -8.71 -12.17 9.92
CA SER A 339 -9.35 -11.47 11.03
C SER A 339 -8.89 -12.01 12.41
N PHE A 340 -8.51 -13.29 12.52
CA PHE A 340 -7.91 -13.80 13.77
C PHE A 340 -6.55 -13.14 14.06
N LEU A 341 -5.72 -12.95 13.03
CA LEU A 341 -4.40 -12.31 13.18
C LEU A 341 -4.54 -10.82 13.57
N SER A 342 -5.47 -10.10 12.94
CA SER A 342 -5.75 -8.71 13.31
C SER A 342 -6.35 -8.59 14.72
N PHE A 343 -7.28 -9.49 15.09
CA PHE A 343 -7.84 -9.57 16.45
C PHE A 343 -6.77 -9.86 17.50
N LYS A 344 -5.89 -10.84 17.24
CA LYS A 344 -4.77 -11.19 18.13
C LYS A 344 -3.82 -10.01 18.32
N THR A 345 -3.57 -9.23 17.27
CA THR A 345 -2.75 -8.01 17.32
C THR A 345 -3.42 -6.93 18.14
N ALA A 346 -4.72 -6.66 17.89
CA ALA A 346 -5.51 -5.69 18.63
C ALA A 346 -5.46 -5.94 20.14
N LEU A 347 -5.69 -7.19 20.57
CA LEU A 347 -5.62 -7.54 21.99
C LEU A 347 -4.22 -7.46 22.58
N ARG A 348 -3.18 -7.84 21.82
CA ARG A 348 -1.78 -7.77 22.29
C ARG A 348 -1.36 -6.34 22.60
N TYR A 349 -1.91 -5.37 21.86
CA TYR A 349 -1.60 -3.96 22.00
C TYR A 349 -2.76 -3.13 22.55
N TYR A 350 -3.74 -3.76 23.20
CA TYR A 350 -5.02 -3.16 23.59
C TYR A 350 -4.87 -1.77 24.22
N LYS A 351 -4.10 -1.67 25.33
CA LYS A 351 -3.87 -0.39 26.03
C LYS A 351 -3.08 0.61 25.18
N LYS A 352 -2.03 0.15 24.49
CA LYS A 352 -1.16 1.01 23.65
C LYS A 352 -1.91 1.59 22.44
N LEU A 353 -2.89 0.86 21.93
CA LEU A 353 -3.77 1.30 20.85
C LEU A 353 -4.92 2.20 21.33
N GLY A 354 -5.19 2.25 22.64
CA GLY A 354 -6.32 3.02 23.18
C GLY A 354 -7.67 2.37 22.87
N LEU A 355 -7.71 1.05 22.77
CA LEU A 355 -8.94 0.30 22.58
C LEU A 355 -9.80 0.33 23.84
N SER A 356 -11.12 0.30 23.65
CA SER A 356 -12.10 0.02 24.71
C SER A 356 -12.83 -1.27 24.39
N GLY A 357 -13.13 -2.09 25.40
CA GLY A 357 -13.77 -3.37 25.19
C GLY A 357 -14.31 -4.01 26.44
N TYR A 358 -15.27 -4.91 26.23
CA TYR A 358 -15.98 -5.63 27.28
C TYR A 358 -16.09 -7.10 26.92
N VAL A 359 -16.29 -7.93 27.95
CA VAL A 359 -16.47 -9.36 27.84
C VAL A 359 -17.70 -9.81 28.60
N VAL A 360 -18.31 -10.90 28.16
CA VAL A 360 -19.37 -11.62 28.89
C VAL A 360 -18.82 -12.97 29.35
N LYS A 361 -18.92 -13.24 30.65
CA LYS A 361 -18.45 -14.47 31.28
C LYS A 361 -19.64 -15.32 31.73
N ILE A 362 -19.68 -16.60 31.36
CA ILE A 362 -20.72 -17.56 31.75
C ILE A 362 -20.02 -18.81 32.28
N GLY A 363 -20.37 -19.25 33.49
CA GLY A 363 -19.80 -20.46 34.10
C GLY A 363 -18.26 -20.43 34.14
N GLY A 364 -17.68 -19.28 34.52
CA GLY A 364 -16.23 -19.15 34.60
C GLY A 364 -15.50 -18.83 33.28
N LYS A 365 -16.16 -18.89 32.12
CA LYS A 365 -15.52 -18.79 30.78
C LYS A 365 -16.03 -17.59 29.99
N ILE A 366 -15.15 -16.97 29.19
CA ILE A 366 -15.53 -15.88 28.27
C ILE A 366 -16.36 -16.45 27.11
N LYS A 367 -17.57 -15.93 26.92
CA LYS A 367 -18.53 -16.36 25.90
C LYS A 367 -18.89 -15.27 24.88
N ALA A 368 -18.59 -14.01 25.18
CA ALA A 368 -18.59 -12.96 24.18
C ALA A 368 -17.53 -11.90 24.51
N CYS A 369 -17.05 -11.20 23.48
CA CYS A 369 -16.23 -10.02 23.63
C CYS A 369 -16.49 -9.02 22.50
N THR A 370 -16.34 -7.74 22.82
CA THR A 370 -16.48 -6.63 21.88
C THR A 370 -15.41 -5.58 22.14
N PHE A 371 -14.88 -5.00 21.06
CA PHE A 371 -13.79 -4.04 21.10
C PHE A 371 -13.99 -2.93 20.07
N GLY A 372 -13.53 -1.73 20.38
CA GLY A 372 -13.61 -0.59 19.48
C GLY A 372 -12.71 0.55 19.89
N TYR A 373 -12.81 1.66 19.17
CA TYR A 373 -12.01 2.86 19.39
C TYR A 373 -12.81 4.14 19.07
N PRO A 374 -12.46 5.26 19.72
CA PRO A 374 -13.03 6.56 19.40
C PRO A 374 -12.56 7.00 18.01
N LEU A 375 -13.47 7.05 17.03
CA LEU A 375 -13.09 7.41 15.67
C LEU A 375 -12.94 8.92 15.51
N ASN A 376 -13.85 9.68 16.11
CA ASN A 376 -13.77 11.13 16.23
C ASN A 376 -14.67 11.61 17.39
N LYS A 377 -14.82 12.92 17.58
CA LYS A 377 -15.60 13.50 18.69
C LYS A 377 -17.06 13.03 18.76
N ASP A 378 -17.68 12.67 17.65
CA ASP A 378 -19.11 12.34 17.57
C ASP A 378 -19.37 10.86 17.28
N THR A 379 -18.35 10.09 16.87
CA THR A 379 -18.49 8.71 16.39
C THR A 379 -17.51 7.77 17.09
N PHE A 380 -18.02 6.65 17.61
CA PHE A 380 -17.22 5.53 18.08
C PHE A 380 -17.32 4.36 17.09
N CYS A 381 -16.20 3.68 16.80
CA CYS A 381 -16.17 2.52 15.91
C CYS A 381 -16.15 1.22 16.72
N VAL A 382 -17.10 0.31 16.48
CA VAL A 382 -17.08 -1.05 17.02
C VAL A 382 -16.36 -1.94 16.01
N LEU A 383 -15.12 -2.32 16.35
CA LEU A 383 -14.19 -3.01 15.48
C LEU A 383 -14.40 -4.53 15.46
N PHE A 384 -14.52 -5.13 16.64
CA PHE A 384 -14.66 -6.58 16.80
C PHE A 384 -15.87 -6.92 17.67
N GLU A 385 -16.60 -7.96 17.27
CA GLU A 385 -17.63 -8.58 18.09
C GLU A 385 -17.65 -10.09 17.85
N ILE A 386 -17.27 -10.85 18.87
CA ILE A 386 -17.15 -12.31 18.82
C ILE A 386 -18.03 -12.87 19.93
N CYS A 387 -18.89 -13.84 19.57
CA CYS A 387 -19.91 -14.38 20.48
C CYS A 387 -20.05 -15.88 20.25
N ASP A 388 -20.07 -16.68 21.32
CA ASP A 388 -20.39 -18.12 21.26
C ASP A 388 -21.82 -18.30 20.72
N LEU A 389 -21.97 -19.01 19.59
CA LEU A 389 -23.25 -19.11 18.87
C LEU A 389 -24.28 -19.97 19.61
N ASN A 390 -23.87 -20.69 20.66
CA ASN A 390 -24.74 -21.51 21.48
C ASN A 390 -25.60 -20.70 22.48
N PHE A 391 -25.27 -19.42 22.69
CA PHE A 391 -25.97 -18.56 23.65
C PHE A 391 -26.91 -17.59 22.95
N LYS A 392 -28.20 -17.91 22.95
CA LYS A 392 -29.21 -17.08 22.28
C LYS A 392 -29.28 -15.68 22.92
N GLY A 393 -29.10 -14.67 22.08
CA GLY A 393 -29.23 -13.26 22.47
C GLY A 393 -27.95 -12.61 23.00
N ILE A 394 -26.84 -13.36 23.17
CA ILE A 394 -25.59 -12.81 23.73
C ILE A 394 -25.01 -11.69 22.86
N ALA A 395 -25.10 -11.80 21.53
CA ALA A 395 -24.61 -10.79 20.60
C ALA A 395 -25.39 -9.47 20.71
N GLN A 396 -26.72 -9.54 20.75
CA GLN A 396 -27.56 -8.35 20.93
C GLN A 396 -27.34 -7.72 22.31
N TYR A 397 -27.16 -8.55 23.34
CA TYR A 397 -26.88 -8.09 24.70
C TYR A 397 -25.54 -7.35 24.79
N ILE A 398 -24.43 -7.98 24.41
CA ILE A 398 -23.10 -7.37 24.54
C ILE A 398 -22.98 -6.10 23.70
N PHE A 399 -23.55 -6.09 22.50
CA PHE A 399 -23.53 -4.91 21.62
C PHE A 399 -24.25 -3.72 22.27
N ARG A 400 -25.47 -3.94 22.79
CA ARG A 400 -26.26 -2.91 23.47
C ARG A 400 -25.56 -2.40 24.73
N GLU A 401 -25.09 -3.31 25.59
CA GLU A 401 -24.46 -2.91 26.85
C GLU A 401 -23.12 -2.19 26.61
N PHE A 402 -22.37 -2.56 25.58
CA PHE A 402 -21.20 -1.80 25.18
C PHE A 402 -21.57 -0.39 24.73
N CYS A 403 -22.58 -0.24 23.86
CA CYS A 403 -23.07 1.07 23.44
C CYS A 403 -23.52 1.96 24.62
N LYS A 404 -24.07 1.36 25.69
CA LYS A 404 -24.44 2.10 26.91
C LYS A 404 -23.22 2.62 27.68
N LYS A 405 -22.14 1.85 27.73
CA LYS A 405 -20.90 2.22 28.44
C LYS A 405 -20.13 3.34 27.75
N LEU A 406 -20.27 3.46 26.44
CA LEU A 406 -19.72 4.59 25.69
C LEU A 406 -20.45 5.88 26.07
N SER A 407 -19.74 6.99 26.25
CA SER A 407 -20.31 8.32 26.51
C SER A 407 -19.70 9.34 25.55
N GLY A 408 -20.39 10.46 25.30
CA GLY A 408 -19.90 11.53 24.40
C GLY A 408 -20.15 11.31 22.90
N TYR A 409 -20.45 10.09 22.44
CA TYR A 409 -20.67 9.81 21.02
C TYR A 409 -22.15 9.84 20.62
N LYS A 410 -22.45 10.47 19.48
CA LYS A 410 -23.78 10.47 18.85
C LYS A 410 -23.99 9.23 17.98
N TYR A 411 -22.95 8.79 17.29
CA TYR A 411 -23.00 7.70 16.33
C TYR A 411 -22.12 6.52 16.74
N ILE A 412 -22.56 5.32 16.38
CA ILE A 412 -21.74 4.11 16.39
C ILE A 412 -21.52 3.69 14.95
N ASN A 413 -20.27 3.71 14.50
CA ASN A 413 -19.88 3.07 13.24
C ASN A 413 -19.73 1.56 13.50
N ILE A 414 -20.53 0.75 12.81
CA ILE A 414 -20.52 -0.71 12.92
C ILE A 414 -19.79 -1.37 11.75
N MET A 415 -18.91 -0.65 11.06
CA MET A 415 -18.12 -1.06 9.89
C MET A 415 -18.99 -1.57 8.72
N GLY A 416 -18.34 -2.13 7.71
CA GLY A 416 -18.98 -2.70 6.52
C GLY A 416 -19.45 -4.14 6.68
N ALA A 417 -19.84 -4.74 5.57
CA ALA A 417 -20.32 -6.12 5.50
C ALA A 417 -19.37 -7.06 4.75
N SER A 418 -18.30 -6.55 4.14
CA SER A 418 -17.30 -7.32 3.39
C SER A 418 -17.93 -8.28 2.38
N ASP A 419 -18.94 -7.79 1.64
CA ASP A 419 -19.74 -8.55 0.66
C ASP A 419 -20.50 -9.77 1.21
N LEU A 420 -20.59 -9.93 2.55
CA LEU A 420 -21.35 -10.99 3.18
C LEU A 420 -22.82 -10.58 3.34
N GLU A 421 -23.70 -11.09 2.48
CA GLU A 421 -25.12 -10.74 2.46
C GLU A 421 -25.83 -10.96 3.81
N ASN A 422 -25.50 -12.03 4.53
CA ASN A 422 -26.05 -12.26 5.87
C ASN A 422 -25.58 -11.21 6.89
N LEU A 423 -24.32 -10.75 6.78
CA LEU A 423 -23.80 -9.71 7.66
C LEU A 423 -24.48 -8.37 7.33
N LYS A 424 -24.66 -8.05 6.04
CA LYS A 424 -25.40 -6.88 5.57
C LYS A 424 -26.81 -6.82 6.15
N LYS A 425 -27.57 -7.92 6.09
CA LYS A 425 -28.90 -8.03 6.73
C LYS A 425 -28.86 -7.75 8.23
N VAL A 426 -27.84 -8.25 8.93
CA VAL A 426 -27.66 -7.97 10.37
C VAL A 426 -27.38 -6.48 10.60
N LYS A 427 -26.48 -5.85 9.84
CA LYS A 427 -26.16 -4.42 9.99
C LYS A 427 -27.40 -3.55 9.72
N LEU A 428 -28.12 -3.79 8.62
CA LEU A 428 -29.35 -3.08 8.26
C LEU A 428 -30.47 -3.26 9.30
N SER A 429 -30.54 -4.42 9.97
CA SER A 429 -31.51 -4.66 11.03
C SER A 429 -31.32 -3.75 12.27
N TYR A 430 -30.16 -3.09 12.40
CA TYR A 430 -29.90 -2.06 13.42
C TYR A 430 -30.24 -0.64 12.97
N ARG A 431 -30.94 -0.49 11.83
CA ARG A 431 -31.48 0.78 11.32
C ARG A 431 -30.42 1.88 11.25
N PRO A 432 -29.38 1.68 10.41
CA PRO A 432 -28.35 2.71 10.23
C PRO A 432 -29.00 4.04 9.82
N LYS A 433 -28.57 5.11 10.47
CA LYS A 433 -29.01 6.48 10.17
C LYS A 433 -28.28 7.03 8.94
N LYS A 434 -27.07 6.53 8.67
CA LYS A 434 -26.26 6.87 7.50
C LYS A 434 -25.55 5.63 6.97
N GLU A 435 -25.39 5.60 5.66
CA GLU A 435 -24.59 4.63 4.92
C GLU A 435 -23.47 5.39 4.20
N ILE A 436 -22.23 4.90 4.34
CA ILE A 436 -21.05 5.53 3.74
C ILE A 436 -20.47 4.56 2.72
N GLY A 437 -20.61 4.88 1.45
CA GLY A 437 -19.98 4.09 0.37
C GLY A 437 -18.47 4.24 0.41
N VAL A 438 -17.78 3.10 0.40
CA VAL A 438 -16.33 2.96 0.48
C VAL A 438 -15.81 2.39 -0.84
N TYR A 439 -14.81 3.04 -1.43
CA TYR A 439 -14.35 2.75 -2.79
C TYR A 439 -12.87 2.42 -2.84
N ASN A 440 -12.52 1.60 -3.82
CA ASN A 440 -11.14 1.35 -4.25
C ASN A 440 -10.84 2.16 -5.51
N ILE A 441 -9.61 2.66 -5.62
CA ILE A 441 -9.08 3.36 -6.78
C ILE A 441 -8.01 2.51 -7.46
N TYR A 442 -8.07 2.45 -8.78
CA TYR A 442 -7.16 1.70 -9.64
C TYR A 442 -6.63 2.59 -10.75
N GLN A 443 -5.45 2.26 -11.28
CA GLN A 443 -5.04 2.78 -12.59
C GLN A 443 -5.90 2.16 -13.69
N LYS A 444 -5.89 2.79 -14.87
CA LYS A 444 -6.55 2.23 -16.05
C LYS A 444 -5.90 0.94 -16.52
#